data_AF-A4S6R8-F1
#
_entry.id   AF-A4S6R8-F1
#
_cell.length_a   1.000
_cell.length_b   1.000
_cell.length_c   1.000
_cell.angle_alpha   90.00
_cell.angle_beta   90.00
_cell.angle_gamma   90.00
#
_symmetry.space_group_name_H-M   'P 1'
#
loop_
_entity.id
_entity.type
_entity.pdbx_description
1 polymer ?
#
loop_
_entity_poly.entity_id
_entity_poly.type
_entity_poly.pdbx_seq_one_letter_code
_entity_poly.pdbx_strand_id
1 'polypeptide(L)'
;MTLFDEEIARLDVERADLAARAARETDDGRRAYVDAIVARVERARATLAAAAAADSGVEKPTTTGRDVARVHARDLTPRRFRLEYVATDTPVVIEGLGSALTEDGADGETCAWLTRRAGNKKVAVTRKDGHRRATLSCEVTDVLDLKDFFAEVVDDRGAGSYLYDTSIPLKLPSLSESVRVPAYVAHDYMQRTMRLTAFSRSWPSLFVAAKNTRSSLHVDQWQGHFFMAVVRGTKRWTVFSRESLAFLRPSWSRGTLDPAMPPLEEQEEMGMLPLPREFGARRWDVDLGPGEVLFVPGGSPHAVRNLDCTVAFAGNFVDDVNLDRVLEDLKLMAAKDPALMESYRALDEVDFDDEGAALAAGDDDVHAGAFDANARVVRVADYLAGGRLV
;
A
#
# COMPACT_ATOMS: atom_id res chain seq x y z
N MET A 1 0.64 -35.49 -6.04
CA MET A 1 -0.09 -34.24 -5.82
C MET A 1 0.93 -33.14 -5.96
N THR A 2 0.78 -32.28 -6.97
CA THR A 2 1.63 -31.10 -7.12
C THR A 2 1.30 -30.10 -6.00
N LEU A 3 2.18 -29.12 -5.75
CA LEU A 3 1.88 -28.00 -4.83
C LEU A 3 0.60 -27.25 -5.26
N PHE A 4 0.33 -27.19 -6.56
CA PHE A 4 -0.90 -26.61 -7.09
C PHE A 4 -2.14 -27.42 -6.71
N ASP A 5 -2.09 -28.76 -6.79
CA ASP A 5 -3.22 -29.62 -6.42
C ASP A 5 -3.61 -29.47 -4.94
N GLU A 6 -2.61 -29.38 -4.05
CA GLU A 6 -2.83 -29.14 -2.60
C GLU A 6 -3.53 -27.80 -2.35
N GLU A 7 -3.06 -26.74 -3.01
CA GLU A 7 -3.59 -25.41 -2.83
C GLU A 7 -4.99 -25.25 -3.48
N ILE A 8 -5.22 -25.88 -4.63
CA ILE A 8 -6.55 -25.95 -5.27
C ILE A 8 -7.54 -26.66 -4.36
N ALA A 9 -7.17 -27.81 -3.78
CA ALA A 9 -8.02 -28.54 -2.85
C ALA A 9 -8.35 -27.71 -1.60
N ARG A 10 -7.37 -26.96 -1.07
CA ARG A 10 -7.59 -26.03 0.04
C ARG A 10 -8.60 -24.93 -0.31
N LEU A 11 -8.45 -24.31 -1.48
CA LEU A 11 -9.38 -23.29 -1.97
C LEU A 11 -10.78 -23.87 -2.25
N ASP A 12 -10.89 -25.12 -2.71
CA ASP A 12 -12.17 -25.81 -2.91
C ASP A 12 -12.94 -25.97 -1.59
N VAL A 13 -12.26 -26.33 -0.50
CA VAL A 13 -12.85 -26.39 0.85
C VAL A 13 -13.28 -25.00 1.30
N GLU A 14 -12.39 -24.02 1.21
CA GLU A 14 -12.66 -22.64 1.62
C GLU A 14 -13.87 -22.04 0.86
N ARG A 15 -13.94 -22.29 -0.45
CA ARG A 15 -15.08 -21.92 -1.29
C ARG A 15 -16.37 -22.55 -0.79
N ALA A 16 -16.37 -23.85 -0.51
CA ALA A 16 -17.57 -24.56 -0.07
C ALA A 16 -18.11 -23.99 1.26
N ASP A 17 -17.21 -23.70 2.20
CA ASP A 17 -17.55 -23.10 3.49
C ASP A 17 -18.15 -21.69 3.33
N LEU A 18 -17.54 -20.86 2.48
CA LEU A 18 -18.02 -19.52 2.18
C LEU A 18 -19.37 -19.53 1.44
N ALA A 19 -19.55 -20.43 0.47
CA ALA A 19 -20.82 -20.60 -0.24
C ALA A 19 -21.94 -21.06 0.72
N ALA A 20 -21.63 -21.98 1.64
CA ALA A 20 -22.56 -22.39 2.68
C ALA A 20 -22.91 -21.23 3.64
N ARG A 21 -21.95 -20.34 3.93
CA ARG A 21 -22.20 -19.11 4.69
C ARG A 21 -23.11 -18.14 3.92
N ALA A 22 -22.85 -17.89 2.64
CA ALA A 22 -23.68 -17.03 1.80
C ALA A 22 -25.12 -17.55 1.72
N ALA A 23 -25.31 -18.87 1.57
CA ALA A 23 -26.63 -19.49 1.52
C ALA A 23 -27.48 -19.20 2.78
N ARG A 24 -26.85 -19.11 3.95
CA ARG A 24 -27.49 -18.83 5.24
C ARG A 24 -27.71 -17.33 5.52
N GLU A 25 -27.10 -16.43 4.75
CA GLU A 25 -27.15 -14.99 5.01
C GLU A 25 -28.46 -14.39 4.51
N THR A 26 -29.28 -13.86 5.40
CA THR A 26 -30.62 -13.35 5.06
C THR A 26 -30.62 -11.92 4.55
N ASP A 27 -29.55 -11.17 4.81
CA ASP A 27 -29.38 -9.82 4.29
C ASP A 27 -28.75 -9.85 2.89
N ASP A 28 -29.44 -9.30 1.89
CA ASP A 28 -29.00 -9.35 0.49
C ASP A 28 -27.63 -8.68 0.28
N GLY A 29 -27.34 -7.59 1.01
CA GLY A 29 -26.06 -6.90 0.91
C GLY A 29 -24.92 -7.73 1.48
N ARG A 30 -25.12 -8.35 2.64
CA ARG A 30 -24.12 -9.24 3.26
C ARG A 30 -23.96 -10.53 2.46
N ARG A 31 -25.03 -11.05 1.85
CA ARG A 31 -24.96 -12.18 0.92
C ARG A 31 -24.10 -11.83 -0.29
N ALA A 32 -24.37 -10.70 -0.95
CA ALA A 32 -23.57 -10.20 -2.06
C ALA A 32 -22.09 -10.01 -1.68
N TYR A 33 -21.81 -9.53 -0.46
CA TYR A 33 -20.45 -9.44 0.06
C TYR A 33 -19.76 -10.80 0.14
N VAL A 34 -20.42 -11.82 0.69
CA VAL A 34 -19.85 -13.18 0.77
C VAL A 34 -19.72 -13.81 -0.62
N ASP A 35 -20.69 -13.60 -1.51
CA ASP A 35 -20.63 -14.08 -2.90
C ASP A 35 -19.44 -13.47 -3.67
N ALA A 36 -19.13 -12.19 -3.43
CA ALA A 36 -17.94 -11.54 -3.99
C ALA A 36 -16.64 -12.18 -3.47
N ILE A 37 -16.61 -12.61 -2.22
CA ILE A 37 -15.47 -13.36 -1.66
C ILE A 37 -15.36 -14.74 -2.33
N VAL A 38 -16.47 -15.47 -2.47
CA VAL A 38 -16.51 -16.75 -3.18
C VAL A 38 -15.96 -16.61 -4.61
N ALA A 39 -16.34 -15.54 -5.32
CA ALA A 39 -15.83 -15.25 -6.66
C ALA A 39 -14.31 -14.99 -6.68
N ARG A 40 -13.74 -14.36 -5.63
CA ARG A 40 -12.27 -14.16 -5.51
C ARG A 40 -11.53 -15.49 -5.29
N VAL A 41 -12.07 -16.36 -4.43
CA VAL A 41 -11.54 -17.72 -4.21
C VAL A 41 -11.55 -18.51 -5.52
N GLU A 42 -12.66 -18.44 -6.27
CA GLU A 42 -12.78 -19.11 -7.58
C GLU A 42 -11.79 -18.60 -8.61
N ARG A 43 -11.56 -17.28 -8.68
CA ARG A 43 -10.53 -16.71 -9.57
C ARG A 43 -9.14 -17.23 -9.21
N ALA A 44 -8.76 -17.22 -7.94
CA ALA A 44 -7.46 -17.73 -7.50
C ALA A 44 -7.31 -19.22 -7.84
N ARG A 45 -8.35 -20.02 -7.57
CA ARG A 45 -8.40 -21.45 -7.90
C ARG A 45 -8.25 -21.68 -9.42
N ALA A 46 -8.97 -20.92 -10.24
CA ALA A 46 -8.90 -21.03 -11.70
C ALA A 46 -7.50 -20.68 -12.23
N THR A 47 -6.85 -19.65 -11.68
CA THR A 47 -5.47 -19.29 -12.01
C THR A 47 -4.50 -20.43 -11.70
N LEU A 48 -4.62 -21.05 -10.51
CA LEU A 48 -3.79 -22.20 -10.14
C LEU A 48 -4.05 -23.42 -11.04
N ALA A 49 -5.31 -23.71 -11.36
CA ALA A 49 -5.65 -24.81 -12.25
C ALA A 49 -5.12 -24.61 -13.68
N ALA A 50 -5.17 -23.38 -14.19
CA ALA A 50 -4.59 -23.02 -15.49
C ALA A 50 -3.07 -23.19 -15.50
N ALA A 51 -2.39 -22.75 -14.43
CA ALA A 51 -0.95 -22.94 -14.26
C ALA A 51 -0.57 -24.43 -14.17
N ALA A 52 -1.30 -25.22 -13.37
CA ALA A 52 -1.07 -26.65 -13.23
C ALA A 52 -1.25 -27.42 -14.55
N ALA A 53 -2.21 -27.01 -15.39
CA ALA A 53 -2.45 -27.63 -16.70
C ALA A 53 -1.38 -27.26 -17.74
N ALA A 54 -0.73 -26.11 -17.59
CA ALA A 54 0.29 -25.62 -18.50
C ALA A 54 1.71 -26.09 -18.14
N ASP A 55 1.92 -26.69 -16.96
CA ASP A 55 3.20 -27.23 -16.52
C ASP A 55 3.61 -28.48 -17.34
N SER A 56 4.39 -28.25 -18.40
CA SER A 56 5.04 -29.28 -19.23
C SER A 56 6.42 -29.71 -18.71
N GLY A 57 6.74 -29.47 -17.43
CA GLY A 57 7.98 -29.91 -16.80
C GLY A 57 9.15 -28.91 -16.89
N VAL A 58 8.94 -27.65 -16.46
CA VAL A 58 9.94 -26.57 -16.56
C VAL A 58 10.50 -26.14 -15.18
N GLU A 59 11.73 -25.61 -15.22
CA GLU A 59 12.65 -25.28 -14.12
C GLU A 59 12.06 -24.55 -12.89
N LYS A 60 12.70 -24.78 -11.74
CA LYS A 60 12.40 -24.12 -10.46
C LYS A 60 12.43 -22.58 -10.62
N PRO A 61 11.37 -21.86 -10.23
CA PRO A 61 11.36 -20.41 -10.25
C PRO A 61 12.48 -19.76 -9.46
N THR A 62 12.98 -18.63 -9.96
CA THR A 62 13.94 -17.81 -9.24
C THR A 62 13.23 -17.10 -8.08
N THR A 63 13.73 -17.28 -6.86
CA THR A 63 13.24 -16.54 -5.68
C THR A 63 13.59 -15.05 -5.73
N THR A 64 14.48 -14.65 -6.63
CA THR A 64 14.89 -13.25 -6.83
C THR A 64 13.92 -12.52 -7.75
N GLY A 65 13.38 -11.41 -7.24
CA GLY A 65 12.60 -10.45 -8.01
C GLY A 65 13.42 -9.73 -9.08
N ARG A 66 12.71 -9.01 -9.94
CA ARG A 66 13.30 -8.00 -10.83
C ARG A 66 13.61 -6.74 -10.00
N ASP A 67 14.58 -5.96 -10.44
CA ASP A 67 14.76 -4.63 -9.86
C ASP A 67 13.55 -3.75 -10.18
N VAL A 68 13.12 -2.96 -9.20
CA VAL A 68 12.15 -1.88 -9.43
C VAL A 68 12.85 -0.77 -10.23
N ALA A 69 12.19 -0.25 -11.27
CA ALA A 69 12.72 0.89 -12.02
C ALA A 69 12.90 2.09 -11.09
N ARG A 70 14.04 2.79 -11.22
CA ARG A 70 14.31 4.04 -10.50
C ARG A 70 14.35 5.19 -11.50
N VAL A 71 13.59 6.24 -11.24
CA VAL A 71 13.54 7.41 -12.11
C VAL A 71 13.62 8.68 -11.27
N HIS A 72 14.54 9.57 -11.62
CA HIS A 72 14.63 10.87 -10.96
C HIS A 72 13.41 11.72 -11.32
N ALA A 73 12.84 12.43 -10.34
CA ALA A 73 11.68 13.32 -10.50
C ALA A 73 11.87 14.48 -11.50
N ARG A 74 13.09 14.69 -12.01
CA ARG A 74 13.38 15.65 -13.08
C ARG A 74 12.98 15.09 -14.45
N ASP A 75 13.08 13.76 -14.60
CA ASP A 75 12.86 13.02 -15.83
C ASP A 75 11.51 12.29 -15.83
N LEU A 76 10.70 12.47 -14.80
CA LEU A 76 9.37 11.86 -14.66
C LEU A 76 8.33 12.94 -14.43
N THR A 77 7.45 13.17 -15.42
CA THR A 77 6.27 14.01 -15.24
C THR A 77 5.15 13.20 -14.57
N PRO A 78 4.19 13.83 -13.87
CA PRO A 78 3.01 13.13 -13.36
C PRO A 78 2.23 12.38 -14.46
N ARG A 79 2.18 12.93 -15.68
CA ARG A 79 1.57 12.27 -16.84
C ARG A 79 2.30 10.99 -17.21
N ARG A 80 3.63 11.05 -17.41
CA ARG A 80 4.44 9.86 -17.71
C ARG A 80 4.37 8.84 -16.58
N PHE A 81 4.36 9.28 -15.33
CA PHE A 81 4.14 8.40 -14.19
C PHE A 81 2.86 7.58 -14.32
N ARG A 82 1.73 8.22 -14.66
CA ARG A 82 0.47 7.53 -14.86
C ARG A 82 0.50 6.57 -16.04
N LEU A 83 0.99 7.00 -17.20
CA LEU A 83 1.01 6.19 -18.42
C LEU A 83 1.97 5.00 -18.35
N GLU A 84 3.16 5.20 -17.77
CA GLU A 84 4.23 4.20 -17.78
C GLU A 84 4.14 3.23 -16.60
N TYR A 85 3.59 3.66 -15.45
CA TYR A 85 3.61 2.88 -14.21
C TYR A 85 2.23 2.59 -13.62
N VAL A 86 1.34 3.59 -13.50
CA VAL A 86 0.00 3.37 -12.94
C VAL A 86 -0.85 2.51 -13.88
N ALA A 87 -0.96 2.92 -15.15
CA ALA A 87 -1.77 2.24 -16.17
C ALA A 87 -1.24 0.85 -16.55
N THR A 88 0.02 0.54 -16.26
CA THR A 88 0.67 -0.74 -16.57
C THR A 88 0.81 -1.65 -15.35
N ASP A 89 0.26 -1.24 -14.19
CA ASP A 89 0.41 -1.92 -12.89
C ASP A 89 1.89 -2.30 -12.60
N THR A 90 2.80 -1.32 -12.80
CA THR A 90 4.24 -1.52 -12.59
C THR A 90 4.77 -0.62 -11.46
N PRO A 91 5.44 -1.16 -10.43
CA PRO A 91 6.03 -0.35 -9.37
C PRO A 91 7.20 0.49 -9.89
N VAL A 92 7.42 1.65 -9.27
CA VAL A 92 8.55 2.56 -9.58
C VAL A 92 9.04 3.24 -8.32
N VAL A 93 10.36 3.45 -8.24
CA VAL A 93 10.99 4.34 -7.27
C VAL A 93 11.26 5.69 -7.92
N ILE A 94 10.78 6.74 -7.28
CA ILE A 94 10.96 8.12 -7.70
C ILE A 94 12.03 8.75 -6.81
N GLU A 95 13.11 9.21 -7.43
CA GLU A 95 14.28 9.79 -6.77
C GLU A 95 14.30 11.32 -6.87
N GLY A 96 15.14 11.97 -6.07
CA GLY A 96 15.39 13.42 -6.15
C GLY A 96 14.35 14.30 -5.46
N LEU A 97 13.47 13.73 -4.62
CA LEU A 97 12.49 14.48 -3.83
C LEU A 97 12.93 14.76 -2.40
N GLY A 98 14.01 14.13 -1.92
CA GLY A 98 14.36 14.09 -0.50
C GLY A 98 14.38 15.44 0.22
N SER A 99 14.98 16.46 -0.39
CA SER A 99 15.06 17.81 0.18
C SER A 99 13.74 18.57 0.18
N ALA A 100 12.64 17.99 -0.30
CA ALA A 100 11.32 18.62 -0.37
C ALA A 100 10.26 17.85 0.45
N LEU A 101 10.49 16.57 0.76
CA LEU A 101 9.52 15.72 1.47
C LEU A 101 9.18 16.23 2.87
N THR A 102 10.08 16.99 3.50
CA THR A 102 9.86 17.55 4.85
C THR A 102 10.23 19.03 4.92
N GLU A 103 9.72 19.74 5.93
CA GLU A 103 10.03 21.17 6.13
C GLU A 103 11.49 21.47 6.46
N ASP A 104 12.27 20.47 6.88
CA ASP A 104 13.70 20.63 7.19
C ASP A 104 14.59 20.57 5.93
N GLY A 105 13.99 20.39 4.75
CA GLY A 105 14.71 20.41 3.49
C GLY A 105 15.75 19.28 3.39
N ALA A 106 16.98 19.64 3.03
CA ALA A 106 18.10 18.68 2.93
C ALA A 106 18.41 17.97 4.26
N ASP A 107 18.06 18.56 5.40
CA ASP A 107 18.28 17.98 6.73
C ASP A 107 17.11 17.09 7.19
N GLY A 108 16.16 16.77 6.31
CA GLY A 108 14.96 16.00 6.63
C GLY A 108 15.21 14.66 7.33
N GLU A 109 16.32 14.01 7.02
CA GLU A 109 16.73 12.73 7.60
C GLU A 109 17.04 12.83 9.12
N THR A 110 17.42 14.02 9.61
CA THR A 110 17.59 14.26 11.06
C THR A 110 16.28 14.11 11.84
N CYS A 111 15.14 14.21 11.13
CA CYS A 111 13.79 14.18 11.69
C CYS A 111 13.54 15.23 12.79
N ALA A 112 14.22 16.37 12.76
CA ALA A 112 13.98 17.45 13.71
C ALA A 112 12.54 17.99 13.61
N TRP A 113 11.94 17.99 12.42
CA TRP A 113 10.54 18.32 12.16
C TRP A 113 9.58 17.46 12.98
N LEU A 114 9.86 16.16 13.12
CA LEU A 114 9.01 15.21 13.84
C LEU A 114 8.95 15.57 15.33
N THR A 115 10.11 15.77 15.94
CA THR A 115 10.22 16.07 17.38
C THR A 115 9.77 17.49 17.70
N ARG A 116 10.11 18.47 16.85
CA ARG A 116 9.71 19.87 16.99
C ARG A 116 8.19 20.07 16.95
N ARG A 117 7.50 19.35 16.06
CA ARG A 117 6.06 19.57 15.80
C ARG A 117 5.15 18.62 16.57
N ALA A 118 5.62 17.42 16.87
CA ALA A 118 4.80 16.38 17.49
C ALA A 118 5.50 15.62 18.62
N GLY A 119 6.70 16.02 19.06
CA GLY A 119 7.49 15.27 20.03
C GLY A 119 6.80 14.94 21.35
N ASN A 120 5.97 15.86 21.87
CA ASN A 120 5.21 15.65 23.12
C ASN A 120 3.83 14.99 22.89
N LYS A 121 3.51 14.58 21.65
CA LYS A 121 2.27 13.85 21.39
C LYS A 121 2.43 12.41 21.84
N LYS A 122 1.40 11.92 22.55
CA LYS A 122 1.30 10.52 22.95
C LYS A 122 0.94 9.66 21.75
N VAL A 123 1.75 8.64 21.48
CA VAL A 123 1.55 7.69 20.38
C VAL A 123 1.47 6.28 20.92
N ALA A 124 0.63 5.46 20.29
CA ALA A 124 0.48 4.04 20.57
C ALA A 124 1.52 3.27 19.75
N VAL A 125 2.42 2.56 20.42
CA VAL A 125 3.54 1.85 19.81
C VAL A 125 3.45 0.38 20.15
N THR A 126 3.52 -0.47 19.13
CA THR A 126 3.64 -1.91 19.35
C THR A 126 5.01 -2.25 19.93
N ARG A 127 5.07 -3.14 20.93
CA ARG A 127 6.31 -3.62 21.56
C ARG A 127 6.55 -5.13 21.36
N LYS A 128 7.69 -5.61 21.86
CA LYS A 128 8.04 -7.03 22.08
C LYS A 128 7.82 -7.92 20.86
N ASP A 129 8.53 -7.62 19.78
CA ASP A 129 8.55 -8.47 18.58
C ASP A 129 7.21 -8.57 17.85
N GLY A 130 6.25 -7.71 18.19
CA GLY A 130 4.92 -7.69 17.59
C GLY A 130 4.95 -7.57 16.06
N HIS A 131 5.99 -6.91 15.52
CA HIS A 131 6.24 -6.80 14.08
C HIS A 131 7.50 -7.55 13.63
N ARG A 132 8.14 -8.37 14.47
CA ARG A 132 9.25 -9.24 14.04
C ARG A 132 8.76 -10.54 13.42
N ARG A 133 7.48 -10.89 13.54
CA ARG A 133 6.90 -12.11 12.95
C ARG A 133 5.81 -11.80 11.94
N ALA A 134 4.79 -11.07 12.34
CA ALA A 134 3.73 -10.62 11.46
C ALA A 134 3.08 -9.32 11.97
N THR A 135 2.51 -8.48 11.10
CA THR A 135 1.78 -7.27 11.52
C THR A 135 0.65 -7.59 12.52
N LEU A 136 0.11 -8.80 12.45
CA LEU A 136 -1.00 -9.28 13.28
C LEU A 136 -0.56 -9.89 14.63
N SER A 137 0.75 -10.02 14.90
CA SER A 137 1.26 -10.57 16.17
C SER A 137 1.42 -9.53 17.29
N CYS A 138 0.75 -8.38 17.18
CA CYS A 138 0.84 -7.27 18.13
C CYS A 138 0.00 -7.51 19.39
N GLU A 139 0.60 -8.04 20.46
CA GLU A 139 -0.10 -8.30 21.73
C GLU A 139 0.01 -7.14 22.75
N VAL A 140 1.05 -6.31 22.64
CA VAL A 140 1.35 -5.26 23.62
C VAL A 140 1.55 -3.92 22.93
N THR A 141 0.78 -2.93 23.37
CA THR A 141 0.88 -1.54 22.92
C THR A 141 1.22 -0.65 24.12
N ASP A 142 2.29 0.12 24.01
CA ASP A 142 2.65 1.15 24.98
C ASP A 142 2.23 2.52 24.45
N VAL A 143 1.91 3.44 25.36
CA VAL A 143 1.64 4.85 25.02
C VAL A 143 2.73 5.72 25.62
N LEU A 144 3.51 6.38 24.76
CA LEU A 144 4.64 7.23 25.15
C LEU A 144 4.74 8.48 24.29
N ASP A 145 5.58 9.44 24.69
CA ASP A 145 5.86 10.62 23.87
C ASP A 145 6.59 10.20 22.60
N LEU A 146 6.18 10.77 21.46
CA LEU A 146 6.78 10.47 20.16
C LEU A 146 8.29 10.75 20.13
N LYS A 147 8.76 11.80 20.81
CA LYS A 147 10.20 12.11 20.90
C LYS A 147 10.98 11.03 21.66
N ASP A 148 10.38 10.48 22.73
CA ASP A 148 11.03 9.48 23.57
C ASP A 148 11.09 8.16 22.80
N PHE A 149 10.00 7.81 22.11
CA PHE A 149 9.98 6.67 21.20
C PHE A 149 11.01 6.80 20.09
N PHE A 150 11.02 7.94 19.40
CA PHE A 150 11.98 8.19 18.34
C PHE A 150 13.43 8.06 18.83
N ALA A 151 13.75 8.64 19.99
CA ALA A 151 15.08 8.47 20.61
C ALA A 151 15.40 7.00 20.91
N GLU A 152 14.46 6.22 21.46
CA GLU A 152 14.66 4.77 21.69
C GLU A 152 15.00 4.02 20.40
N VAL A 153 14.28 4.29 19.31
CA VAL A 153 14.48 3.60 18.03
C VAL A 153 15.82 4.01 17.40
N VAL A 154 16.19 5.28 17.49
CA VAL A 154 17.44 5.83 16.97
C VAL A 154 18.67 5.32 17.73
N ASP A 155 18.56 5.19 19.05
CA ASP A 155 19.60 4.65 19.92
C ASP A 155 19.69 3.10 19.88
N ASP A 156 18.91 2.45 19.00
CA ASP A 156 18.77 0.98 18.90
C ASP A 156 18.31 0.31 20.22
N ARG A 157 17.62 1.06 21.09
CA ARG A 157 17.03 0.57 22.35
C ARG A 157 15.58 0.11 22.19
N GLY A 158 14.94 0.40 21.05
CA GLY A 158 13.55 0.08 20.74
C GLY A 158 13.35 -1.26 20.01
N ALA A 159 14.19 -2.27 20.21
CA ALA A 159 14.16 -3.48 19.40
C ALA A 159 12.75 -4.11 19.28
N GLY A 160 12.32 -4.39 18.04
CA GLY A 160 11.01 -4.99 17.76
C GLY A 160 9.80 -4.03 17.91
N SER A 161 10.03 -2.75 18.20
CA SER A 161 8.95 -1.77 18.34
C SER A 161 8.66 -0.97 17.06
N TYR A 162 7.39 -0.61 16.89
CA TYR A 162 6.89 0.02 15.66
C TYR A 162 5.71 0.94 15.99
N LEU A 163 5.83 2.23 15.66
CA LEU A 163 4.69 3.10 15.42
C LEU A 163 4.20 2.83 14.00
N TYR A 164 3.13 2.04 13.91
CA TYR A 164 2.59 1.55 12.65
C TYR A 164 1.35 2.35 12.25
N ASP A 165 1.29 2.76 10.99
CA ASP A 165 0.09 3.29 10.34
C ASP A 165 -0.65 4.38 11.14
N THR A 166 0.11 5.36 11.64
CA THR A 166 -0.47 6.44 12.45
C THR A 166 -0.86 7.61 11.56
N SER A 167 -2.15 7.71 11.25
CA SER A 167 -2.73 8.81 10.47
C SER A 167 -2.23 10.18 10.92
N ILE A 168 -1.45 10.87 10.08
CA ILE A 168 -0.93 12.20 10.35
C ILE A 168 -2.09 13.18 10.57
N PRO A 169 -3.09 13.29 9.67
CA PRO A 169 -4.10 14.34 9.80
C PRO A 169 -5.02 14.15 11.02
N LEU A 170 -5.29 12.90 11.42
CA LEU A 170 -6.17 12.61 12.55
C LEU A 170 -5.45 12.57 13.90
N LYS A 171 -4.21 12.06 13.94
CA LYS A 171 -3.50 11.79 15.20
C LYS A 171 -2.37 12.77 15.47
N LEU A 172 -1.71 13.27 14.42
CA LEU A 172 -0.55 14.15 14.50
C LEU A 172 -0.70 15.39 13.58
N PRO A 173 -1.81 16.14 13.66
CA PRO A 173 -2.17 17.15 12.66
C PRO A 173 -1.14 18.28 12.49
N SER A 174 -0.31 18.55 13.49
CA SER A 174 0.78 19.51 13.37
C SER A 174 1.86 19.09 12.36
N LEU A 175 1.97 17.80 12.05
CA LEU A 175 2.88 17.29 11.02
C LEU A 175 2.33 17.52 9.60
N SER A 176 1.05 17.88 9.43
CA SER A 176 0.49 18.19 8.11
C SER A 176 1.13 19.43 7.47
N GLU A 177 1.74 20.30 8.27
CA GLU A 177 2.54 21.44 7.79
C GLU A 177 3.99 21.04 7.44
N SER A 178 4.46 19.93 8.00
CA SER A 178 5.87 19.51 7.95
C SER A 178 6.15 18.49 6.87
N VAL A 179 5.15 17.71 6.45
CA VAL A 179 5.28 16.62 5.48
C VAL A 179 4.64 17.04 4.16
N ARG A 180 5.23 16.61 3.05
CA ARG A 180 4.71 16.88 1.70
C ARG A 180 4.50 15.60 0.90
N VAL A 181 3.31 15.45 0.34
CA VAL A 181 2.92 14.35 -0.55
C VAL A 181 3.52 14.59 -1.93
N PRO A 182 4.09 13.57 -2.60
CA PRO A 182 4.57 13.70 -3.97
C PRO A 182 3.46 14.12 -4.94
N ALA A 183 3.74 15.03 -5.87
CA ALA A 183 2.74 15.53 -6.83
C ALA A 183 2.15 14.41 -7.71
N TYR A 184 2.88 13.31 -7.89
CA TYR A 184 2.46 12.11 -8.63
C TYR A 184 1.20 11.43 -8.09
N VAL A 185 0.87 11.64 -6.82
CA VAL A 185 -0.27 11.01 -6.13
C VAL A 185 -1.23 12.04 -5.52
N ALA A 186 -0.96 13.33 -5.73
CA ALA A 186 -1.77 14.44 -5.18
C ALA A 186 -3.12 14.60 -5.90
N HIS A 187 -3.36 13.84 -6.97
CA HIS A 187 -4.66 13.74 -7.63
C HIS A 187 -5.64 12.78 -6.96
N ASP A 188 -5.27 12.21 -5.82
CA ASP A 188 -6.10 11.25 -5.08
C ASP A 188 -7.58 11.66 -4.99
N TYR A 189 -8.43 10.92 -5.70
CA TYR A 189 -9.87 11.17 -5.76
C TYR A 189 -10.53 11.07 -4.39
N MET A 190 -9.98 10.26 -3.46
CA MET A 190 -10.50 10.15 -2.08
C MET A 190 -10.33 11.44 -1.27
N GLN A 191 -9.41 12.33 -1.65
CA GLN A 191 -9.21 13.63 -0.99
C GLN A 191 -9.84 14.80 -1.76
N ARG A 192 -10.43 14.53 -2.93
CA ARG A 192 -11.02 15.53 -3.83
C ARG A 192 -12.54 15.45 -3.92
N THR A 193 -13.17 14.73 -3.00
CA THR A 193 -14.63 14.65 -2.90
C THR A 193 -15.23 15.91 -2.29
N MET A 194 -16.47 16.28 -2.70
CA MET A 194 -17.19 17.42 -2.10
C MET A 194 -17.58 17.17 -0.63
N ARG A 195 -17.64 15.90 -0.23
CA ARG A 195 -18.04 15.46 1.11
C ARG A 195 -16.83 14.94 1.88
N LEU A 196 -16.84 15.14 3.19
CA LEU A 196 -15.91 14.44 4.08
C LEU A 196 -16.43 13.03 4.34
N THR A 197 -15.56 12.05 4.15
CA THR A 197 -15.85 10.63 4.28
C THR A 197 -14.91 9.98 5.30
N ALA A 198 -15.06 8.67 5.52
CA ALA A 198 -14.18 7.92 6.40
C ALA A 198 -12.69 7.96 5.99
N PHE A 199 -12.39 8.38 4.76
CA PHE A 199 -11.03 8.39 4.19
C PHE A 199 -10.43 9.78 3.98
N SER A 200 -11.22 10.86 4.06
CA SER A 200 -10.77 12.24 3.76
C SER A 200 -9.69 12.80 4.70
N ARG A 201 -9.28 12.06 5.73
CA ARG A 201 -8.20 12.44 6.66
C ARG A 201 -7.35 11.25 7.10
N SER A 202 -7.54 10.08 6.48
CA SER A 202 -6.95 8.84 6.98
C SER A 202 -5.46 8.77 6.69
N TRP A 203 -4.98 9.40 5.62
CA TRP A 203 -3.58 9.40 5.20
C TRP A 203 -3.07 10.81 4.82
N PRO A 204 -1.74 11.03 4.70
CA PRO A 204 -0.67 10.05 4.93
C PRO A 204 -0.57 9.59 6.38
N SER A 205 -0.17 8.34 6.57
CA SER A 205 0.18 7.75 7.86
C SER A 205 1.68 7.85 8.10
N LEU A 206 2.05 8.08 9.36
CA LEU A 206 3.43 8.06 9.83
C LEU A 206 3.83 6.65 10.26
N PHE A 207 5.05 6.27 9.89
CA PHE A 207 5.71 5.03 10.29
C PHE A 207 7.06 5.35 10.94
N VAL A 208 7.25 4.92 12.19
CA VAL A 208 8.54 5.01 12.90
C VAL A 208 8.87 3.63 13.45
N ALA A 209 9.94 3.01 12.95
CA ALA A 209 10.17 1.58 13.16
C ALA A 209 11.60 1.27 13.57
N ALA A 210 11.76 0.35 14.52
CA ALA A 210 13.06 -0.23 14.85
C ALA A 210 13.55 -1.17 13.76
N LYS A 211 14.87 -1.32 13.72
CA LYS A 211 15.54 -2.28 12.84
C LYS A 211 14.98 -3.69 13.02
N ASN A 212 14.93 -4.45 11.93
CA ASN A 212 14.42 -5.82 11.85
C ASN A 212 12.93 -6.00 12.19
N THR A 213 12.14 -4.92 12.27
CA THR A 213 10.68 -5.02 12.21
C THR A 213 10.21 -5.17 10.76
N ARG A 214 9.01 -5.71 10.57
CA ARG A 214 8.43 -5.98 9.25
C ARG A 214 6.92 -5.76 9.20
N SER A 215 6.42 -5.62 7.99
CA SER A 215 5.01 -5.69 7.64
C SER A 215 4.78 -6.95 6.81
N SER A 216 3.85 -7.78 7.26
CA SER A 216 3.53 -9.07 6.61
C SER A 216 3.12 -8.90 5.16
N LEU A 217 3.24 -9.98 4.38
CA LEU A 217 2.68 -10.03 3.03
C LEU A 217 1.16 -9.77 3.07
N HIS A 218 0.72 -8.73 2.37
CA HIS A 218 -0.69 -8.32 2.34
C HIS A 218 -1.03 -7.59 1.04
N VAL A 219 -2.31 -7.36 0.84
CA VAL A 219 -2.85 -6.47 -0.19
C VAL A 219 -3.61 -5.36 0.53
N ASP A 220 -3.44 -4.12 0.10
CA ASP A 220 -4.17 -2.99 0.67
C ASP A 220 -5.66 -3.10 0.41
N GLN A 221 -6.45 -2.56 1.33
CA GLN A 221 -7.90 -2.59 1.26
C GLN A 221 -8.41 -1.91 -0.02
N TRP A 222 -9.56 -2.40 -0.51
CA TRP A 222 -10.26 -1.88 -1.71
C TRP A 222 -9.37 -1.74 -2.95
N GLN A 223 -8.21 -2.42 -2.99
CA GLN A 223 -7.26 -2.37 -4.11
C GLN A 223 -6.74 -0.96 -4.40
N GLY A 224 -6.61 -0.13 -3.36
CA GLY A 224 -6.02 1.20 -3.47
C GLY A 224 -4.59 1.17 -3.97
N HIS A 225 -4.22 2.13 -4.82
CA HIS A 225 -2.81 2.40 -5.08
C HIS A 225 -2.14 2.84 -3.79
N PHE A 226 -0.83 2.66 -3.68
CA PHE A 226 -0.08 3.00 -2.49
C PHE A 226 1.21 3.72 -2.84
N PHE A 227 1.61 4.68 -2.01
CA PHE A 227 2.94 5.26 -2.06
C PHE A 227 3.58 5.25 -0.68
N MET A 228 4.91 5.08 -0.62
CA MET A 228 5.69 5.36 0.58
C MET A 228 6.87 6.25 0.26
N ALA A 229 7.02 7.32 1.04
CA ALA A 229 8.19 8.18 1.07
C ALA A 229 9.04 7.86 2.30
N VAL A 230 10.30 7.47 2.10
CA VAL A 230 11.24 7.19 3.20
C VAL A 230 12.01 8.46 3.51
N VAL A 231 11.96 8.91 4.76
CA VAL A 231 12.67 10.11 5.24
C VAL A 231 13.99 9.73 5.88
N ARG A 232 14.04 8.58 6.56
CA ARG A 232 15.21 8.07 7.27
C ARG A 232 15.31 6.55 7.20
N GLY A 233 16.54 6.06 7.10
CA GLY A 233 16.88 4.63 7.11
C GLY A 233 16.46 3.91 5.83
N THR A 234 16.60 2.59 5.83
CA THR A 234 16.33 1.76 4.64
C THR A 234 15.21 0.75 4.90
N LYS A 235 14.28 0.63 3.94
CA LYS A 235 13.24 -0.40 3.92
C LYS A 235 13.44 -1.31 2.71
N ARG A 236 13.52 -2.62 2.94
CA ARG A 236 13.42 -3.62 1.87
C ARG A 236 11.95 -3.88 1.56
N TRP A 237 11.57 -3.65 0.33
CA TRP A 237 10.26 -3.95 -0.22
C TRP A 237 10.34 -5.16 -1.14
N THR A 238 9.34 -6.05 -1.01
CA THR A 238 9.03 -7.05 -2.01
C THR A 238 7.61 -6.80 -2.49
N VAL A 239 7.44 -6.57 -3.78
CA VAL A 239 6.15 -6.30 -4.43
C VAL A 239 5.90 -7.40 -5.46
N PHE A 240 4.69 -7.93 -5.47
CA PHE A 240 4.23 -8.87 -6.47
C PHE A 240 3.16 -8.22 -7.34
N SER A 241 3.10 -8.56 -8.62
CA SER A 241 1.99 -8.13 -9.45
C SER A 241 0.69 -8.73 -8.93
N ARG A 242 -0.43 -8.06 -9.21
CA ARG A 242 -1.75 -8.56 -8.81
C ARG A 242 -2.04 -9.97 -9.31
N GLU A 243 -1.60 -10.30 -10.52
CA GLU A 243 -1.79 -11.64 -11.11
C GLU A 243 -1.05 -12.72 -10.32
N SER A 244 -0.04 -12.33 -9.55
CA SER A 244 0.73 -13.24 -8.71
C SER A 244 -0.03 -13.70 -7.46
N LEU A 245 -1.14 -13.04 -7.10
CA LEU A 245 -1.87 -13.26 -5.84
C LEU A 245 -2.25 -14.72 -5.62
N ALA A 246 -2.70 -15.43 -6.67
CA ALA A 246 -3.12 -16.82 -6.57
C ALA A 246 -1.98 -17.75 -6.11
N PHE A 247 -0.74 -17.41 -6.45
CA PHE A 247 0.46 -18.19 -6.14
C PHE A 247 1.04 -17.89 -4.75
N LEU A 248 0.45 -16.95 -4.00
CA LEU A 248 0.91 -16.52 -2.67
C LEU A 248 0.06 -17.08 -1.53
N ARG A 249 -0.66 -18.19 -1.82
CA ARG A 249 -1.52 -18.93 -0.89
C ARG A 249 -2.56 -18.05 -0.19
N PRO A 250 -3.37 -17.29 -0.95
CA PRO A 250 -4.33 -16.36 -0.40
C PRO A 250 -5.46 -17.11 0.32
N SER A 251 -5.86 -16.64 1.51
CA SER A 251 -7.02 -17.15 2.24
C SER A 251 -7.97 -16.03 2.60
N TRP A 252 -9.22 -16.20 2.20
CA TRP A 252 -10.38 -15.39 2.55
C TRP A 252 -11.23 -16.01 3.66
N SER A 253 -10.73 -17.02 4.36
CA SER A 253 -11.40 -17.66 5.51
C SER A 253 -11.85 -16.66 6.60
N ARG A 254 -11.21 -15.48 6.68
CA ARG A 254 -11.59 -14.37 7.57
C ARG A 254 -12.91 -13.67 7.18
N GLY A 255 -13.41 -13.89 5.97
CA GLY A 255 -14.60 -13.20 5.46
C GLY A 255 -14.37 -11.72 5.22
N THR A 256 -13.19 -11.36 4.69
CA THR A 256 -12.81 -10.03 4.19
C THR A 256 -12.62 -10.10 2.68
N LEU A 257 -12.61 -8.96 1.97
CA LEU A 257 -12.38 -8.92 0.53
C LEU A 257 -10.88 -9.11 0.21
N ASP A 258 -10.01 -8.49 1.00
CA ASP A 258 -8.57 -8.71 0.99
C ASP A 258 -8.23 -10.08 1.63
N PRO A 259 -7.39 -10.90 0.96
CA PRO A 259 -6.97 -12.18 1.52
C PRO A 259 -5.88 -12.00 2.58
N ALA A 260 -5.90 -12.86 3.60
CA ALA A 260 -4.72 -13.14 4.40
C ALA A 260 -3.74 -14.00 3.59
N MET A 261 -2.45 -13.81 3.82
CA MET A 261 -1.40 -14.67 3.27
C MET A 261 -0.41 -15.06 4.38
N PRO A 262 0.23 -16.24 4.28
CA PRO A 262 1.34 -16.58 5.16
C PRO A 262 2.48 -15.55 5.02
N PRO A 263 3.29 -15.31 6.07
CA PRO A 263 4.47 -14.45 5.99
C PRO A 263 5.37 -14.85 4.81
N LEU A 264 5.91 -13.87 4.09
CA LEU A 264 6.70 -14.12 2.88
C LEU A 264 7.91 -15.02 3.16
N GLU A 265 8.60 -14.77 4.26
CA GLU A 265 9.80 -15.52 4.65
C GLU A 265 9.50 -16.98 4.96
N GLU A 266 8.33 -17.27 5.57
CA GLU A 266 7.89 -18.65 5.82
C GLU A 266 7.64 -19.38 4.49
N GLN A 267 7.03 -18.69 3.52
CA GLN A 267 6.81 -19.25 2.19
C GLN A 267 8.14 -19.51 1.45
N GLU A 268 9.12 -18.62 1.60
CA GLU A 268 10.48 -18.77 1.05
C GLU A 268 11.23 -19.94 1.70
N GLU A 269 11.26 -20.01 3.04
CA GLU A 269 11.96 -21.03 3.82
C GLU A 269 11.42 -22.44 3.55
N MET A 270 10.10 -22.56 3.40
CA MET A 270 9.44 -23.83 3.09
C MET A 270 9.56 -24.22 1.61
N GLY A 271 10.21 -23.40 0.77
CA GLY A 271 10.30 -23.63 -0.68
C GLY A 271 8.95 -23.63 -1.38
N MET A 272 7.96 -22.94 -0.78
CA MET A 272 6.56 -22.93 -1.22
C MET A 272 6.26 -21.83 -2.23
N LEU A 273 7.25 -20.98 -2.55
CA LEU A 273 7.18 -20.04 -3.64
C LEU A 273 7.86 -20.60 -4.90
N PRO A 274 7.15 -21.37 -5.75
CA PRO A 274 7.37 -21.29 -7.17
C PRO A 274 6.48 -20.16 -7.70
N LEU A 275 7.08 -19.05 -8.15
CA LEU A 275 6.41 -18.10 -9.03
C LEU A 275 6.87 -18.36 -10.45
N PRO A 276 6.19 -19.20 -11.25
CA PRO A 276 6.68 -19.46 -12.59
C PRO A 276 6.57 -18.15 -13.36
N ARG A 277 7.73 -17.57 -13.73
CA ARG A 277 7.80 -16.37 -14.58
C ARG A 277 7.01 -16.58 -15.88
N GLU A 278 6.92 -17.83 -16.32
CA GLU A 278 6.13 -18.32 -17.46
C GLU A 278 4.61 -18.20 -17.29
N PHE A 279 4.09 -18.19 -16.06
CA PHE A 279 2.66 -17.94 -15.78
C PHE A 279 2.34 -16.49 -15.41
N GLY A 280 3.26 -15.57 -15.74
CA GLY A 280 3.04 -14.14 -15.57
C GLY A 280 3.21 -13.61 -14.14
N ALA A 281 3.68 -14.43 -13.20
CA ALA A 281 4.02 -13.98 -11.86
C ALA A 281 5.24 -13.06 -11.90
N ARG A 282 5.05 -11.80 -11.48
CA ARG A 282 6.11 -10.78 -11.45
C ARG A 282 6.37 -10.37 -10.01
N ARG A 283 7.59 -10.62 -9.55
CA ARG A 283 8.12 -10.14 -8.27
C ARG A 283 9.12 -9.02 -8.54
N TRP A 284 9.08 -7.99 -7.72
CA TRP A 284 10.10 -6.96 -7.62
C TRP A 284 10.63 -6.88 -6.20
N ASP A 285 11.94 -6.72 -6.07
CA ASP A 285 12.60 -6.47 -4.79
C ASP A 285 13.35 -5.12 -4.86
N VAL A 286 13.26 -4.30 -3.82
CA VAL A 286 13.96 -3.01 -3.79
C VAL A 286 14.32 -2.59 -2.37
N ASP A 287 15.51 -2.02 -2.21
CA ASP A 287 15.82 -1.19 -1.03
C ASP A 287 15.46 0.26 -1.32
N LEU A 288 14.53 0.76 -0.51
CA LEU A 288 14.06 2.12 -0.52
C LEU A 288 14.74 2.89 0.61
N GLY A 289 15.53 3.89 0.25
CA GLY A 289 16.35 4.70 1.14
C GLY A 289 15.81 6.12 1.36
N PRO A 290 16.53 6.94 2.15
CA PRO A 290 16.13 8.31 2.46
C PRO A 290 15.94 9.17 1.20
N GLY A 291 14.81 9.88 1.14
CA GLY A 291 14.46 10.78 0.06
C GLY A 291 13.77 10.13 -1.15
N GLU A 292 13.62 8.81 -1.14
CA GLU A 292 12.99 8.05 -2.22
C GLU A 292 11.52 7.77 -1.95
N VAL A 293 10.75 7.69 -3.04
CA VAL A 293 9.31 7.41 -3.00
C VAL A 293 9.03 6.17 -3.84
N LEU A 294 8.47 5.12 -3.23
CA LEU A 294 7.98 3.94 -3.95
C LEU A 294 6.49 4.10 -4.27
N PHE A 295 6.11 3.81 -5.51
CA PHE A 295 4.73 3.55 -5.91
C PHE A 295 4.47 2.04 -5.98
N VAL A 296 3.35 1.60 -5.42
CA VAL A 296 2.85 0.22 -5.48
C VAL A 296 1.47 0.22 -6.13
N PRO A 297 1.28 -0.52 -7.25
CA PRO A 297 -0.02 -0.62 -7.91
C PRO A 297 -1.10 -1.25 -7.04
N GLY A 298 -2.35 -0.83 -7.22
CA GLY A 298 -3.49 -1.35 -6.46
C GLY A 298 -3.64 -2.86 -6.59
N GLY A 299 -4.04 -3.52 -5.51
CA GLY A 299 -4.23 -4.97 -5.50
C GLY A 299 -2.93 -5.79 -5.57
N SER A 300 -1.75 -5.15 -5.57
CA SER A 300 -0.45 -5.83 -5.63
C SER A 300 -0.04 -6.34 -4.25
N PRO A 301 0.16 -7.66 -4.06
CA PRO A 301 0.66 -8.20 -2.80
C PRO A 301 2.05 -7.64 -2.50
N HIS A 302 2.31 -7.24 -1.26
CA HIS A 302 3.62 -6.70 -0.89
C HIS A 302 3.98 -6.95 0.58
N ALA A 303 5.28 -6.97 0.85
CA ALA A 303 5.87 -7.14 2.18
C ALA A 303 7.02 -6.15 2.39
N VAL A 304 7.26 -5.77 3.64
CA VAL A 304 8.27 -4.76 3.99
C VAL A 304 9.12 -5.23 5.15
N ARG A 305 10.44 -5.05 5.07
CA ARG A 305 11.38 -5.25 6.16
C ARG A 305 12.20 -3.99 6.41
N ASN A 306 12.23 -3.52 7.65
CA ASN A 306 13.05 -2.39 8.06
C ASN A 306 14.49 -2.86 8.29
N LEU A 307 15.41 -2.44 7.40
CA LEU A 307 16.82 -2.82 7.48
C LEU A 307 17.59 -1.95 8.51
N ASP A 308 17.05 -0.78 8.82
CA ASP A 308 17.56 0.19 9.79
C ASP A 308 16.44 0.70 10.73
N CYS A 309 16.77 1.63 11.62
CA CYS A 309 15.78 2.53 12.20
C CYS A 309 15.17 3.40 11.08
N THR A 310 13.86 3.33 10.89
CA THR A 310 13.20 4.02 9.77
C THR A 310 12.16 5.04 10.21
N VAL A 311 12.10 6.15 9.47
CA VAL A 311 10.99 7.11 9.49
C VAL A 311 10.47 7.24 8.06
N ALA A 312 9.19 7.01 7.87
CA ALA A 312 8.54 7.12 6.56
C ALA A 312 7.11 7.63 6.73
N PHE A 313 6.54 8.14 5.65
CA PHE A 313 5.10 8.38 5.55
C PHE A 313 4.57 7.79 4.26
N ALA A 314 3.33 7.33 4.30
CA ALA A 314 2.72 6.62 3.20
C ALA A 314 1.22 6.85 3.18
N GLY A 315 0.59 6.58 2.05
CA GLY A 315 -0.85 6.66 1.92
C GLY A 315 -1.34 5.85 0.74
N ASN A 316 -2.63 5.51 0.80
CA ASN A 316 -3.32 5.00 -0.36
C ASN A 316 -3.84 6.17 -1.21
N PHE A 317 -4.10 5.91 -2.49
CA PHE A 317 -4.80 6.87 -3.34
C PHE A 317 -5.68 6.16 -4.37
N VAL A 318 -6.65 6.92 -4.86
CA VAL A 318 -7.58 6.51 -5.91
C VAL A 318 -7.42 7.42 -7.11
N ASP A 319 -7.44 6.83 -8.30
CA ASP A 319 -7.51 7.54 -9.56
C ASP A 319 -8.33 6.75 -10.59
N ASP A 320 -8.38 7.25 -11.81
CA ASP A 320 -9.12 6.67 -12.92
C ASP A 320 -8.78 5.19 -13.17
N VAL A 321 -7.54 4.77 -12.91
CA VAL A 321 -7.07 3.41 -13.20
C VAL A 321 -7.61 2.38 -12.20
N ASN A 322 -7.87 2.77 -10.95
CA ASN A 322 -8.41 1.86 -9.93
C ASN A 322 -9.84 2.17 -9.48
N LEU A 323 -10.42 3.30 -9.87
CA LEU A 323 -11.72 3.79 -9.39
C LEU A 323 -12.83 2.74 -9.41
N ASP A 324 -13.06 2.06 -10.54
CA ASP A 324 -14.13 1.04 -10.66
C ASP A 324 -14.01 -0.06 -9.60
N ARG A 325 -12.78 -0.55 -9.38
CA ARG A 325 -12.50 -1.62 -8.41
C ARG A 325 -12.70 -1.13 -6.98
N VAL A 326 -12.33 0.13 -6.72
CA VAL A 326 -12.55 0.78 -5.42
C VAL A 326 -14.04 0.95 -5.15
N LEU A 327 -14.81 1.43 -6.13
CA LEU A 327 -16.27 1.59 -6.05
C LEU A 327 -16.97 0.26 -5.79
N GLU A 328 -16.59 -0.81 -6.51
CA GLU A 328 -17.09 -2.16 -6.26
C GLU A 328 -16.84 -2.59 -4.81
N ASP A 329 -15.60 -2.45 -4.32
CA ASP A 329 -15.22 -2.89 -2.98
C ASP A 329 -15.88 -2.04 -1.89
N LEU A 330 -15.95 -0.71 -2.04
CA LEU A 330 -16.63 0.18 -1.09
C LEU A 330 -18.11 -0.16 -0.96
N LYS A 331 -18.79 -0.41 -2.10
CA LYS A 331 -20.22 -0.78 -2.11
C LYS A 331 -20.46 -2.10 -1.39
N LEU A 332 -19.60 -3.09 -1.61
CA LEU A 332 -19.66 -4.38 -0.92
C LEU A 332 -19.37 -4.19 0.58
N MET A 333 -18.30 -3.49 0.94
CA MET A 333 -17.91 -3.24 2.32
C MET A 333 -18.99 -2.48 3.11
N ALA A 334 -19.78 -1.63 2.43
CA ALA A 334 -20.90 -0.91 3.04
C ALA A 334 -22.00 -1.83 3.60
N ALA A 335 -22.09 -3.09 3.16
CA ALA A 335 -22.98 -4.09 3.75
C ALA A 335 -22.59 -4.48 5.19
N LYS A 336 -21.30 -4.31 5.55
CA LYS A 336 -20.77 -4.56 6.90
C LYS A 336 -20.64 -3.28 7.71
N ASP A 337 -20.25 -2.20 7.05
CA ASP A 337 -20.13 -0.86 7.65
C ASP A 337 -20.87 0.18 6.79
N PRO A 338 -22.14 0.49 7.10
CA PRO A 338 -22.94 1.43 6.32
C PRO A 338 -22.31 2.82 6.15
N ALA A 339 -21.36 3.23 7.00
CA ALA A 339 -20.66 4.50 6.86
C ALA A 339 -19.82 4.57 5.57
N LEU A 340 -19.36 3.42 5.05
CA LEU A 340 -18.59 3.34 3.81
C LEU A 340 -19.42 3.64 2.56
N MET A 341 -20.75 3.60 2.67
CA MET A 341 -21.64 4.01 1.56
C MET A 341 -21.48 5.51 1.25
N GLU A 342 -21.14 6.34 2.24
CA GLU A 342 -20.87 7.76 1.98
C GLU A 342 -19.55 7.94 1.23
N SER A 343 -18.53 7.10 1.48
CA SER A 343 -17.31 7.09 0.68
C SER A 343 -17.59 6.67 -0.77
N TYR A 344 -18.42 5.63 -0.98
CA TYR A 344 -18.86 5.23 -2.31
C TYR A 344 -19.55 6.38 -3.03
N ARG A 345 -20.59 6.98 -2.41
CA ARG A 345 -21.38 8.07 -3.02
C ARG A 345 -20.53 9.30 -3.34
N ALA A 346 -19.58 9.63 -2.48
CA ALA A 346 -18.72 10.80 -2.65
C ALA A 346 -17.71 10.64 -3.80
N LEU A 347 -17.29 9.41 -4.11
CA LEU A 347 -16.47 9.12 -5.28
C LEU A 347 -17.30 8.97 -6.56
N ASP A 348 -18.45 8.30 -6.47
CA ASP A 348 -19.37 8.02 -7.59
C ASP A 348 -20.08 9.31 -8.10
N GLU A 349 -20.16 10.37 -7.28
CA GLU A 349 -20.76 11.65 -7.68
C GLU A 349 -19.83 12.56 -8.51
N VAL A 350 -18.54 12.24 -8.59
CA VAL A 350 -17.56 13.10 -9.26
C VAL A 350 -17.25 12.53 -10.63
N ASP A 351 -17.57 13.31 -11.66
CA ASP A 351 -17.13 13.06 -13.02
C ASP A 351 -15.66 13.48 -13.14
N PHE A 352 -14.77 12.50 -13.21
CA PHE A 352 -13.32 12.71 -13.36
C PHE A 352 -12.86 12.61 -14.83
N ASP A 353 -13.78 12.45 -15.79
CA ASP A 353 -13.47 12.18 -17.20
C ASP A 353 -12.64 13.30 -17.86
N ASP A 354 -12.80 14.55 -17.41
CA ASP A 354 -12.07 15.70 -17.94
C ASP A 354 -10.58 15.73 -17.54
N GLU A 355 -10.20 15.20 -16.37
CA GLU A 355 -8.79 15.20 -15.93
C GLU A 355 -7.96 14.13 -16.65
N GLY A 356 -8.52 12.94 -16.90
CA GLY A 356 -7.86 11.87 -17.65
C GLY A 356 -7.62 12.24 -19.11
N ALA A 357 -8.62 12.86 -19.76
CA ALA A 357 -8.52 13.33 -21.14
C ALA A 357 -7.56 14.51 -21.30
N ALA A 358 -7.57 15.48 -20.37
CA ALA A 358 -6.64 16.61 -20.38
C ALA A 358 -5.19 16.18 -20.16
N LEU A 359 -4.95 15.19 -19.29
CA LEU A 359 -3.62 14.60 -19.11
C LEU A 359 -3.19 13.81 -20.33
N ALA A 360 -4.08 13.07 -21.00
CA ALA A 360 -3.74 12.39 -22.26
C ALA A 360 -3.32 13.38 -23.38
N ALA A 361 -3.90 14.58 -23.40
CA ALA A 361 -3.69 15.61 -24.42
C ALA A 361 -2.53 16.58 -24.15
N GLY A 362 -1.96 16.61 -22.94
CA GLY A 362 -0.86 17.54 -22.58
C GLY A 362 0.50 17.13 -23.14
N ASP A 363 1.34 18.12 -23.48
CA ASP A 363 2.74 17.91 -23.86
C ASP A 363 3.58 17.41 -22.66
N ASP A 364 4.49 16.47 -22.90
CA ASP A 364 5.45 15.93 -21.92
C ASP A 364 6.61 16.90 -21.63
N ASP A 365 6.36 18.22 -21.67
CA ASP A 365 7.44 19.21 -21.69
C ASP A 365 8.24 19.18 -20.37
N VAL A 366 9.37 18.47 -20.43
CA VAL A 366 10.33 18.33 -19.35
C VAL A 366 11.01 19.70 -19.24
N HIS A 367 10.57 20.51 -18.28
CA HIS A 367 10.98 21.91 -18.14
C HIS A 367 12.45 22.13 -18.47
N ALA A 368 12.73 22.97 -19.47
CA ALA A 368 14.07 23.41 -19.88
C ALA A 368 14.77 24.34 -18.84
N GLY A 369 14.49 24.16 -17.55
CA GLY A 369 14.98 24.99 -16.44
C GLY A 369 15.65 24.15 -15.34
N ALA A 370 16.17 24.81 -14.30
CA ALA A 370 16.71 24.12 -13.13
C ALA A 370 15.60 23.34 -12.40
N PHE A 371 15.85 22.06 -12.13
CA PHE A 371 14.92 21.22 -11.39
C PHE A 371 14.74 21.72 -9.94
N ASP A 372 13.49 21.97 -9.55
CA ASP A 372 13.10 22.27 -8.16
C ASP A 372 12.23 21.14 -7.60
N ALA A 373 12.75 20.44 -6.59
CA ALA A 373 12.03 19.37 -5.92
C ALA A 373 10.77 19.87 -5.19
N ASN A 374 10.74 21.14 -4.74
CA ASN A 374 9.59 21.71 -4.05
C ASN A 374 8.37 21.87 -4.98
N ALA A 375 8.61 22.07 -6.28
CA ALA A 375 7.57 22.09 -7.30
C ALA A 375 6.99 20.69 -7.60
N ARG A 376 7.56 19.62 -7.03
CA ARG A 376 7.13 18.21 -7.21
C ARG A 376 6.49 17.59 -5.97
N VAL A 377 6.14 18.41 -4.98
CA VAL A 377 5.48 17.96 -3.75
C VAL A 377 4.40 18.96 -3.32
N VAL A 378 3.42 18.49 -2.56
CA VAL A 378 2.30 19.29 -2.03
C VAL A 378 2.25 19.12 -0.52
N ARG A 379 2.17 20.20 0.25
CA ARG A 379 2.03 20.08 1.72
C ARG A 379 0.77 19.28 2.04
N VAL A 380 0.84 18.41 3.06
CA VAL A 380 -0.33 17.61 3.47
C VAL A 380 -1.53 18.50 3.82
N ALA A 381 -1.32 19.65 4.46
CA ALA A 381 -2.38 20.60 4.75
C ALA A 381 -3.10 21.10 3.47
N ASP A 382 -2.35 21.39 2.40
CA ASP A 382 -2.89 21.85 1.12
C ASP A 382 -3.56 20.69 0.35
N TYR A 383 -2.95 19.51 0.38
CA TYR A 383 -3.49 18.27 -0.20
C TYR A 383 -4.87 17.92 0.36
N LEU A 384 -5.07 18.06 1.67
CA LEU A 384 -6.36 17.80 2.33
C LEU A 384 -7.37 18.95 2.18
N ALA A 385 -6.90 20.16 1.88
CA ALA A 385 -7.77 21.30 1.60
C ALA A 385 -8.36 21.25 0.17
N GLY A 386 -7.90 20.30 -0.65
CA GLY A 386 -8.21 20.11 -2.07
C GLY A 386 -9.69 19.90 -2.45
N GLY A 387 -10.63 19.99 -1.52
CA GLY A 387 -12.06 20.18 -1.82
C GLY A 387 -12.42 21.60 -2.34
N ARG A 388 -11.43 22.43 -2.71
CA ARG A 388 -11.59 23.73 -3.38
C ARG A 388 -10.38 24.06 -4.26
N LEU A 389 -10.20 23.34 -5.36
CA LEU A 389 -9.48 23.89 -6.51
C LEU A 389 -10.53 24.27 -7.55
N VAL A 390 -10.50 25.57 -7.90
CA VAL A 390 -11.35 26.27 -8.87
C VAL A 390 -11.10 25.75 -10.28
#